data_AF-A0A354W7B7-F1
#
_entry.id   AF-A0A354W7B7-F1
#
_cell.length_a   1.000
_cell.length_b   1.000
_cell.length_c   1.000
_cell.angle_alpha   90.00
_cell.angle_beta   90.00
_cell.angle_gamma   90.00
#
_symmetry.space_group_name_H-M   'P 1'
#
loop_
_entity.id
_entity.type
_entity.pdbx_description
1 polymer ?
#
loop_
_entity_poly.entity_id
_entity_poly.type
_entity_poly.pdbx_seq_one_letter_code
_entity_poly.pdbx_strand_id
1 'polypeptide(L)'
;MQRRQQELQTNIELYQQEAPKMTARQREANEADLRRVQQNYLQVEQAAQGQMMQRQNDLTVMMREDMNSAIEILKEELNLDFILLYEEGGQIIYANDEYDITERMVNMLNENRENPTEEEEAVSEATDSAAVE
;
A
#
# COMPACT_ATOMS: atom_id res chain seq x y z
N MET A 1 -7.19 11.05 -7.35
CA MET A 1 -7.83 10.24 -8.41
C MET A 1 -9.26 10.69 -8.72
N GLN A 2 -10.16 10.81 -7.73
CA GLN A 2 -11.57 11.21 -7.95
C GLN A 2 -11.74 12.54 -8.71
N ARG A 3 -10.92 13.55 -8.43
CA ARG A 3 -11.00 14.87 -9.10
C ARG A 3 -10.76 14.79 -10.62
N ARG A 4 -9.73 14.05 -11.07
CA ARG A 4 -9.42 13.90 -12.51
C ARG A 4 -10.49 13.10 -13.26
N GLN A 5 -11.11 12.12 -12.60
CA GLN A 5 -12.22 11.36 -13.18
C GLN A 5 -13.45 12.25 -13.40
N GLN A 6 -13.79 13.08 -12.41
CA GLN A 6 -14.88 14.05 -12.51
C GLN A 6 -14.61 15.11 -13.58
N GLU A 7 -13.38 15.63 -13.67
CA GLU A 7 -12.96 16.55 -14.72
C GLU A 7 -13.12 15.93 -16.12
N LEU A 8 -12.69 14.68 -16.32
CA LEU A 8 -12.84 13.99 -17.60
C LEU A 8 -14.32 13.79 -17.97
N GLN A 9 -15.16 13.36 -17.02
CA GLN A 9 -16.61 13.21 -17.25
C GLN A 9 -17.26 14.55 -17.62
N THR A 10 -16.94 15.61 -16.87
CA THR A 10 -17.45 16.96 -17.13
C THR A 10 -17.04 17.46 -18.50
N ASN A 11 -15.78 17.26 -18.90
CA ASN A 11 -15.28 17.67 -20.22
C ASN A 11 -15.96 16.90 -21.36
N ILE A 12 -16.27 15.61 -21.16
CA ILE A 12 -17.01 14.81 -22.14
C ILE A 12 -18.45 15.31 -22.27
N GLU A 13 -19.12 15.60 -21.15
CA GLU A 13 -20.49 16.12 -21.14
C GLU A 13 -20.60 17.50 -21.79
N LEU A 14 -19.67 18.40 -21.47
CA LEU A 14 -19.58 19.73 -22.10
C LEU A 14 -19.36 19.60 -23.60
N TYR A 15 -18.43 18.73 -24.03
CA TYR A 15 -18.21 18.48 -25.46
C TYR A 15 -19.48 17.96 -26.15
N GLN A 16 -20.22 17.02 -25.55
CA GLN A 16 -21.46 16.51 -26.14
C GLN A 16 -22.54 17.59 -26.31
N GLN A 17 -22.64 18.51 -25.34
CA GLN A 17 -23.60 19.61 -25.40
C GLN A 17 -23.22 20.69 -26.42
N GLU A 18 -21.92 20.97 -26.57
CA GLU A 18 -21.41 22.02 -27.44
C GLU A 18 -21.06 21.54 -28.86
N ALA A 19 -20.83 20.25 -29.06
CA ALA A 19 -20.55 19.62 -30.35
C ALA A 19 -21.47 20.08 -31.50
N PRO A 20 -22.81 20.20 -31.35
CA PRO A 20 -23.68 20.68 -32.42
C PRO A 20 -23.51 22.17 -32.76
N LYS A 21 -22.90 22.97 -31.88
CA LYS A 21 -22.64 24.41 -32.07
C LYS A 21 -21.21 24.70 -32.53
N MET A 22 -20.32 23.71 -32.53
CA MET A 22 -18.91 23.84 -32.88
C MET A 22 -18.64 23.68 -34.39
N THR A 23 -17.62 24.40 -34.88
CA THR A 23 -17.10 24.18 -36.23
C THR A 23 -16.32 22.85 -36.33
N ALA A 24 -16.15 22.31 -37.55
CA ALA A 24 -15.41 21.06 -37.75
C ALA A 24 -13.99 21.08 -37.16
N ARG A 25 -13.28 22.20 -37.30
CA ARG A 25 -11.92 22.38 -36.78
C ARG A 25 -11.88 22.42 -35.25
N GLN A 26 -12.89 23.02 -34.60
CA GLN A 26 -13.00 23.05 -33.14
C GLN A 26 -13.33 21.67 -32.58
N ARG A 27 -14.20 20.91 -33.25
CA ARG A 27 -14.51 19.52 -32.87
C ARG A 27 -13.27 18.64 -32.93
N GLU A 28 -12.50 18.71 -34.02
CA GLU A 28 -11.27 17.93 -34.19
C GLU A 28 -10.24 18.24 -33.09
N ALA A 29 -10.05 19.52 -32.75
CA ALA A 29 -9.14 19.93 -31.67
C ALA A 29 -9.60 19.40 -30.30
N ASN A 30 -10.89 19.50 -29.98
CA ASN A 30 -11.44 19.00 -28.73
C ASN A 30 -11.40 17.47 -28.63
N GLU A 31 -11.67 16.75 -29.73
CA GLU A 31 -11.55 15.29 -29.78
C GLU A 31 -10.11 14.81 -29.61
N ALA A 32 -9.15 15.54 -30.18
CA ALA A 32 -7.73 15.26 -29.97
C ALA A 32 -7.35 15.45 -28.50
N ASP A 33 -7.82 16.52 -27.86
CA ASP A 33 -7.53 16.80 -26.46
C ASP A 33 -8.20 15.78 -25.51
N LEU A 34 -9.48 15.47 -25.72
CA LEU A 34 -10.20 14.45 -24.94
C LEU A 34 -9.51 13.08 -25.03
N ARG A 35 -9.06 12.67 -26.23
CA ARG A 35 -8.30 11.42 -26.40
C ARG A 35 -6.98 11.46 -25.65
N ARG A 36 -6.25 12.58 -25.70
CA ARG A 36 -4.99 12.77 -24.96
C ARG A 36 -5.22 12.67 -23.46
N VAL A 37 -6.25 13.33 -22.93
CA VAL A 37 -6.59 13.30 -21.50
C VAL A 37 -7.01 11.89 -21.07
N GLN A 38 -7.81 11.17 -21.88
CA GLN A 38 -8.16 9.77 -21.60
C GLN A 38 -6.92 8.86 -21.52
N GLN A 39 -6.01 8.97 -22.49
CA GLN A 39 -4.79 8.16 -22.49
C GLN A 39 -3.91 8.47 -21.27
N ASN A 40 -3.75 9.74 -20.93
CA ASN A 40 -3.00 10.14 -19.73
C ASN A 40 -3.68 9.62 -18.45
N TYR A 41 -5.00 9.70 -18.35
CA TYR A 41 -5.75 9.18 -17.22
C TYR A 41 -5.50 7.68 -17.02
N LEU A 42 -5.58 6.88 -18.09
CA LEU A 42 -5.33 5.43 -18.01
C LEU A 42 -3.90 5.12 -17.57
N GLN A 43 -2.90 5.86 -18.06
CA GLN A 43 -1.50 5.69 -17.66
C GLN A 43 -1.29 6.00 -16.17
N VAL A 44 -1.86 7.11 -15.69
CA VAL A 44 -1.77 7.48 -14.27
C VAL A 44 -2.51 6.46 -13.40
N GLU A 45 -3.67 5.98 -13.84
CA GLU A 45 -4.42 4.96 -13.10
C GLU A 45 -3.61 3.67 -12.94
N GLN A 46 -3.02 3.17 -14.02
CA GLN A 46 -2.16 1.98 -13.97
C GLN A 46 -0.93 2.21 -13.09
N ALA A 47 -0.28 3.37 -13.19
CA ALA A 47 0.86 3.70 -12.35
C ALA A 47 0.48 3.76 -10.86
N ALA A 48 -0.64 4.38 -10.52
CA ALA A 48 -1.13 4.47 -9.15
C ALA A 48 -1.50 3.09 -8.58
N GLN A 49 -2.12 2.21 -9.38
CA GLN A 49 -2.38 0.82 -8.98
C GLN A 49 -1.06 0.07 -8.74
N GLY A 50 -0.07 0.23 -9.63
CA GLY A 50 1.26 -0.37 -9.46
C GLY A 50 1.96 0.08 -8.18
N GLN A 51 1.95 1.39 -7.91
CA GLN A 51 2.52 1.96 -6.68
C GLN A 51 1.81 1.46 -5.42
N MET A 52 0.49 1.32 -5.44
CA MET A 52 -0.25 0.74 -4.32
C MET A 52 0.16 -0.72 -4.07
N MET A 53 0.27 -1.53 -5.12
CA MET A 53 0.70 -2.93 -5.00
C MET A 53 2.13 -3.04 -4.47
N GLN A 54 3.04 -2.18 -4.94
CA GLN A 54 4.41 -2.11 -4.42
C GLN A 54 4.41 -1.75 -2.94
N ARG A 55 3.73 -0.67 -2.55
CA ARG A 55 3.64 -0.25 -1.15
C ARG A 55 3.02 -1.32 -0.25
N GLN A 56 2.02 -2.05 -0.73
CA GLN A 56 1.44 -3.18 0.00
C GLN A 56 2.45 -4.30 0.22
N ASN A 57 3.23 -4.66 -0.81
CA ASN A 57 4.29 -5.65 -0.69
C ASN A 57 5.39 -5.18 0.27
N ASP A 58 5.83 -3.93 0.16
CA ASP A 58 6.87 -3.36 1.02
C ASP A 58 6.43 -3.37 2.49
N LEU A 59 5.19 -2.96 2.78
CA LEU A 59 4.62 -3.05 4.13
C LEU A 59 4.52 -4.48 4.64
N THR A 60 4.23 -5.44 3.76
CA THR A 60 4.18 -6.87 4.12
C THR A 60 5.58 -7.42 4.44
N VAL A 61 6.60 -6.98 3.69
CA VAL A 61 8.00 -7.34 3.93
C VAL A 61 8.46 -6.76 5.27
N MET A 62 8.24 -5.46 5.49
CA MET A 62 8.57 -4.78 6.75
C MET A 62 7.90 -5.47 7.94
N MET A 63 6.60 -5.74 7.86
CA MET A 63 5.88 -6.45 8.93
C MET A 63 6.50 -7.83 9.20
N ARG A 64 6.95 -8.55 8.18
CA ARG A 64 7.60 -9.85 8.35
C ARG A 64 8.97 -9.72 9.01
N GLU A 65 9.73 -8.68 8.66
CA GLU A 65 11.02 -8.38 9.29
C GLU A 65 10.83 -8.06 10.77
N ASP A 66 9.88 -7.18 11.12
CA ASP A 66 9.52 -6.86 12.50
C ASP A 66 9.15 -8.14 13.28
N MET A 67 8.32 -8.99 12.68
CA MET A 67 7.93 -10.27 13.26
C MET A 67 9.12 -11.21 13.48
N ASN A 68 10.05 -11.30 12.53
CA ASN A 68 11.25 -12.14 12.66
C ASN A 68 12.14 -11.64 13.80
N SER A 69 12.35 -10.33 13.92
CA SER A 69 13.10 -9.72 15.01
C SER A 69 12.46 -10.00 16.37
N ALA A 70 11.13 -9.86 16.48
CA ALA A 70 10.41 -10.20 17.71
C ALA A 70 10.51 -11.69 18.06
N ILE A 71 10.46 -12.58 17.06
CA ILE A 71 10.65 -14.02 17.22
C ILE A 71 12.05 -14.33 17.77
N GLU A 72 13.10 -13.68 17.27
CA GLU A 72 14.47 -13.89 17.75
C GLU A 72 14.62 -13.52 19.23
N ILE A 73 14.08 -12.37 19.64
CA ILE A 73 14.09 -11.92 21.03
C ILE A 73 13.30 -12.90 21.91
N LEU A 74 12.07 -13.25 21.51
CA LEU A 74 11.21 -14.14 22.29
C LEU A 74 11.80 -15.54 22.43
N LYS A 75 12.46 -16.04 21.39
CA LYS A 75 13.16 -17.32 21.41
C LYS A 75 14.20 -17.35 22.52
N GLU A 76 15.01 -16.30 22.66
CA GLU A 76 16.04 -16.20 23.71
C GLU A 76 15.43 -16.01 25.10
N GLU A 77 14.45 -15.11 25.24
CA GLU A 77 13.80 -14.83 26.52
C GLU A 77 13.06 -16.04 27.11
N LEU A 78 12.40 -16.81 26.24
CA LEU A 78 11.59 -17.97 26.63
C LEU A 78 12.35 -19.29 26.51
N ASN A 79 13.61 -19.27 26.06
CA ASN A 79 14.44 -20.45 25.81
C ASN A 79 13.73 -21.49 24.93
N LEU A 80 13.18 -21.03 23.80
CA LEU A 80 12.43 -21.87 22.87
C LEU A 80 13.33 -22.40 21.76
N ASP A 81 13.23 -23.68 21.46
CA ASP A 81 13.89 -24.29 20.30
C ASP A 81 13.03 -24.21 19.03
N PHE A 82 11.70 -24.16 19.20
CA PHE A 82 10.73 -24.14 18.11
C PHE A 82 9.60 -23.16 18.41
N ILE A 83 9.22 -22.40 17.38
CA ILE A 83 8.01 -21.57 17.37
C ILE A 83 7.19 -22.04 16.17
N LEU A 84 5.92 -22.33 16.39
CA LEU A 84 5.03 -22.92 15.39
C LEU A 84 3.86 -21.98 15.13
N LEU A 85 3.53 -21.79 13.85
CA LEU A 85 2.36 -21.00 13.46
C LEU A 85 1.09 -21.84 13.62
N TYR A 86 0.11 -21.31 14.35
CA TYR A 86 -1.22 -21.90 14.48
C TYR A 86 -2.18 -21.23 13.51
N GLU A 87 -2.80 -22.02 12.63
CA GLU A 87 -3.83 -21.58 11.69
C GLU A 87 -5.00 -22.57 11.75
N GLU A 88 -6.23 -22.06 11.65
CA GLU A 88 -7.41 -22.91 11.62
C GLU A 88 -7.37 -23.83 10.38
N GLY A 89 -7.39 -25.15 10.59
CA GLY A 89 -7.24 -26.14 9.52
C GLY A 89 -5.80 -26.40 9.08
N GLY A 90 -4.81 -25.87 9.79
CA GLY A 90 -3.39 -26.10 9.55
C GLY A 90 -2.89 -27.48 9.99
N GLN A 91 -1.57 -27.64 10.04
CA GLN A 91 -0.91 -28.90 10.44
C GLN A 91 -1.03 -29.18 11.96
N ILE A 92 -1.25 -28.13 12.75
CA ILE A 92 -1.43 -28.22 14.20
C ILE A 92 -2.93 -28.33 14.46
N ILE A 93 -3.35 -29.52 14.89
CA ILE A 93 -4.77 -29.79 15.17
C ILE A 93 -5.16 -29.23 16.55
N TYR A 94 -4.22 -29.24 17.50
CA TYR A 94 -4.42 -28.79 18.86
C TYR A 94 -3.09 -28.36 19.48
N ALA A 95 -3.10 -27.21 20.16
CA ALA A 95 -2.02 -26.72 21.01
C ALA A 95 -2.64 -26.27 22.34
N ASN A 96 -1.87 -26.36 23.43
CA ASN A 96 -2.29 -25.79 24.71
C ASN A 96 -2.06 -24.27 24.67
N ASP A 97 -3.07 -23.50 25.06
CA ASP A 97 -3.04 -22.04 25.12
C ASP A 97 -1.91 -21.50 26.03
N GLU A 98 -1.43 -22.29 26.99
CA GLU A 98 -0.26 -21.94 27.82
C GLU A 98 1.04 -21.77 27.01
N TYR A 99 1.10 -22.33 25.79
CA TYR A 99 2.22 -22.15 24.86
C TYR A 99 1.97 -21.07 23.81
N ASP A 100 0.83 -20.36 23.88
CA ASP A 100 0.54 -19.25 23.00
C ASP A 100 1.37 -18.02 23.40
N ILE A 101 2.28 -17.62 22.51
CA ILE A 101 3.14 -16.45 22.68
C ILE A 101 2.65 -15.24 21.88
N THR A 102 1.53 -15.35 21.15
CA THR A 102 1.03 -14.33 20.22
C THR A 102 0.74 -13.01 20.94
N GLU A 103 0.12 -13.03 22.12
CA GLU A 103 -0.14 -11.80 22.89
C GLU A 103 1.16 -11.08 23.26
N ARG A 104 2.17 -11.83 23.72
CA ARG A 104 3.47 -11.26 24.09
C ARG A 104 4.21 -10.69 22.86
N MET A 105 4.11 -11.38 21.73
CA MET A 105 4.68 -10.92 20.45
C MET A 105 4.01 -9.63 19.97
N VAL A 106 2.68 -9.54 20.03
CA VAL A 106 1.93 -8.32 19.65
C VAL A 106 2.32 -7.14 20.54
N ASN A 107 2.46 -7.35 21.84
CA ASN A 107 2.88 -6.29 22.76
C ASN A 107 4.30 -5.79 22.43
N MET A 108 5.24 -6.71 22.22
CA MET A 108 6.62 -6.37 21.82
C MET A 108 6.66 -5.59 20.49
N LEU A 109 5.90 -6.02 19.49
CA LEU A 109 5.82 -5.33 18.19
C LEU A 109 5.26 -3.91 18.31
N ASN A 110 4.24 -3.72 19.17
CA ASN A 110 3.67 -2.40 19.40
C ASN A 110 4.61 -1.48 20.18
N GLU A 111 5.31 -2.02 21.20
CA GLU A 111 6.29 -1.28 22.00
C GLU A 111 7.50 -0.82 21.15
N ASN A 112 8.00 -1.69 20.27
CA ASN A 112 9.07 -1.35 19.33
C ASN A 112 8.64 -0.28 18.31
N ARG A 113 7.37 -0.26 17.92
CA ARG A 113 6.81 0.79 17.04
C ARG A 113 6.65 2.14 17.74
N GLU A 114 6.33 2.16 19.02
CA GLU A 114 6.20 3.40 19.81
C GLU A 114 7.57 3.98 20.20
N ASN A 115 8.61 3.13 20.26
CA ASN A 115 10.00 3.52 20.50
C ASN A 115 10.92 2.90 19.43
N PRO A 116 10.87 3.39 18.18
CA PRO A 116 11.76 2.89 17.13
C PRO A 116 13.21 3.06 17.57
N THR A 117 14.02 2.02 17.41
CA THR A 117 15.45 2.12 17.68
C THR A 117 16.11 3.02 16.62
N GLU A 118 17.26 3.62 16.96
CA GLU A 118 17.97 4.63 16.12
C GLU A 118 18.22 4.19 14.66
N GLU A 119 18.21 2.88 14.37
CA GLU A 119 18.35 2.33 13.02
C GLU A 119 17.05 2.41 12.18
N GLU A 120 15.86 2.32 12.79
CA GLU A 120 14.56 2.43 12.10
C GLU A 120 14.17 3.90 11.84
N GLU A 121 14.58 4.82 12.72
CA GLU A 121 14.38 6.27 12.50
C GLU A 121 15.09 6.76 11.23
N ALA A 122 16.31 6.28 10.98
CA ALA A 122 17.12 6.65 9.81
C ALA A 122 16.52 6.17 8.47
N VAL A 123 15.79 5.05 8.46
CA VAL A 123 15.11 4.52 7.25
C VAL A 123 13.79 5.26 7.00
N SER A 124 13.10 5.68 8.07
CA SER A 124 11.87 6.48 7.96
C SER A 124 12.13 7.89 7.40
N GLU A 125 13.21 8.56 7.82
CA GLU A 125 13.59 9.88 7.29
C GLU A 125 13.99 9.83 5.80
N ALA A 126 14.69 8.76 5.38
CA ALA A 126 15.12 8.60 3.99
C ALA A 126 13.95 8.34 3.03
N THR A 127 12.89 7.67 3.50
CA THR A 127 11.71 7.36 2.68
C THR A 127 10.73 8.52 2.57
N ASP A 128 10.62 9.37 3.60
CA ASP A 128 9.80 10.59 3.54
C ASP A 128 10.44 11.67 2.66
N SER A 129 11.77 11.81 2.70
CA SER A 129 12.48 12.78 1.84
C SER A 129 12.41 12.44 0.34
N ALA A 130 12.24 11.16 -0.03
CA ALA A 130 12.12 10.73 -1.43
C ALA A 130 10.69 10.88 -2.00
N ALA A 131 9.69 11.10 -1.15
CA ALA A 131 8.30 11.28 -1.55
C ALA A 131 7.93 12.76 -1.84
N VAL A 132 8.83 13.69 -1.56
CA VAL A 132 8.59 15.15 -1.66
C VAL A 132 9.29 15.80 -2.88
N GLU A 133 10.06 15.05 -3.69
CA GLU A 133 10.69 15.57 -4.93
C GLU A 133 9.88 15.30 -6.21
#